data_AF-A0AAU2HN30-F1
#
_entry.id   AF-A0AAU2HN30-F1
#
_cell.length_a   1.000
_cell.length_b   1.000
_cell.length_c   1.000
_cell.angle_alpha   90.00
_cell.angle_beta   90.00
_cell.angle_gamma   90.00
#
_symmetry.space_group_name_H-M   'P 1'
#
loop_
_entity.id
_entity.type
_entity.pdbx_description
1 polymer ?
#
loop_
_entity_poly.entity_id
_entity_poly.type
_entity_poly.pdbx_seq_one_letter_code
_entity_poly.pdbx_strand_id
1 'polypeptide(L)'
;MGDAVRDSTLLMGVHGVLTRHPWLVPPAGGTEPDVDAFGLAVNRAEVYGWSSTLLGAGMELGGSRWGHNDAGEDWTQDGHVREIGWLQVDVSSHLNRQRLPVLPVATVLGDVLRQVGDIRVTGVHTVAPVHLAPDPAAALLYTAGWYELADPGAVREIIVTVSGREAELAGRAGRVRDEALACTYGCMTVEPETTDVDLPGLALPLTGEMQTEGMRRALAFRCRVPVWSLDAAAWITEVFVEALRVTGTAEPVMITVSG
;
A
#
# COMPACT_ATOMS: atom_id res chain seq x y z
N MET A 1 -14.51 -30.85 2.00
CA MET A 1 -13.58 -30.06 2.81
C MET A 1 -13.59 -28.69 2.18
N GLY A 2 -14.35 -27.74 2.73
CA GLY A 2 -14.46 -26.41 2.13
C GLY A 2 -13.10 -25.74 2.24
N ASP A 3 -12.53 -25.29 1.14
CA ASP A 3 -11.45 -24.31 1.19
C ASP A 3 -11.99 -23.15 2.02
N ALA A 4 -11.37 -22.90 3.18
CA ALA A 4 -11.56 -21.62 3.84
C ALA A 4 -11.15 -20.57 2.80
N VAL A 5 -12.13 -19.78 2.34
CA VAL A 5 -11.86 -18.69 1.39
C VAL A 5 -10.83 -17.80 2.05
N ARG A 6 -9.59 -17.84 1.55
CA ARG A 6 -8.52 -17.00 2.04
C ARG A 6 -8.86 -15.56 1.68
N ASP A 7 -8.60 -14.66 2.62
CA ASP A 7 -9.00 -13.26 2.51
C ASP A 7 -8.37 -12.60 1.28
N SER A 8 -9.20 -12.21 0.32
CA SER A 8 -8.84 -11.51 -0.92
C SER A 8 -8.67 -10.00 -0.74
N THR A 9 -8.83 -9.50 0.49
CA THR A 9 -8.73 -8.08 0.79
C THR A 9 -7.32 -7.57 0.59
N LEU A 10 -7.20 -6.48 -0.17
CA LEU A 10 -6.05 -5.58 -0.12
C LEU A 10 -6.48 -4.29 0.56
N LEU A 11 -5.77 -3.90 1.61
CA LEU A 11 -5.97 -2.63 2.32
C LEU A 11 -4.69 -1.82 2.23
N MET A 12 -4.80 -0.52 1.95
CA MET A 12 -3.67 0.41 2.02
C MET A 12 -4.07 1.65 2.81
N GLY A 13 -3.32 1.98 3.85
CA GLY A 13 -3.38 3.28 4.50
C GLY A 13 -2.17 4.14 4.17
N VAL A 14 -2.41 5.42 3.94
CA VAL A 14 -1.39 6.43 3.66
C VAL A 14 -1.26 7.32 4.89
N HIS A 15 -0.02 7.45 5.37
CA HIS A 15 0.31 8.29 6.51
C HIS A 15 1.11 9.51 6.09
N GLY A 16 0.83 10.64 6.73
CA GLY A 16 1.46 11.90 6.37
C GLY A 16 0.83 13.10 7.05
N VAL A 17 1.14 14.26 6.49
CA VAL A 17 0.48 15.52 6.83
C VAL A 17 -0.27 16.01 5.60
N LEU A 18 -1.55 16.31 5.76
CA LEU A 18 -2.42 16.88 4.74
C LEU A 18 -2.72 18.34 5.11
N THR A 19 -2.48 19.26 4.17
CA THR A 19 -2.93 20.64 4.27
C THR A 19 -4.10 20.85 3.32
N ARG A 20 -5.30 21.00 3.86
CA ARG A 20 -6.53 21.12 3.06
C ARG A 20 -6.54 22.40 2.22
N HIS A 21 -7.11 22.32 1.03
CA HIS A 21 -7.32 23.50 0.20
C HIS A 21 -8.26 24.52 0.88
N PRO A 22 -7.99 25.84 0.80
CA PRO A 22 -8.77 26.85 1.53
C PRO A 22 -10.27 26.86 1.22
N TRP A 23 -10.68 26.45 0.01
CA TRP A 23 -12.08 26.43 -0.42
C TRP A 23 -12.87 25.21 0.08
N LEU A 24 -12.20 24.21 0.65
CA LEU A 24 -12.87 23.07 1.29
C LEU A 24 -13.14 23.33 2.78
N VAL A 25 -12.59 24.41 3.34
CA VAL A 25 -12.89 24.85 4.70
C VAL A 25 -14.10 25.77 4.64
N PRO A 26 -15.26 25.36 5.20
CA PRO A 26 -16.45 26.20 5.15
C PRO A 26 -16.21 27.50 5.93
N PRO A 27 -16.71 28.66 5.43
CA PRO A 27 -16.74 29.88 6.22
C PRO A 27 -17.58 29.67 7.47
N ALA A 28 -17.40 30.50 8.51
CA ALA A 28 -18.13 30.37 9.75
C ALA A 28 -19.66 30.32 9.52
N GLY A 29 -20.29 29.19 9.89
CA GLY A 29 -21.71 28.93 9.68
C GLY A 29 -22.09 28.29 8.34
N GLY A 30 -21.13 27.96 7.47
CA GLY A 30 -21.33 27.19 6.25
C GLY A 30 -21.33 25.68 6.50
N THR A 31 -21.93 24.94 5.57
CA THR A 31 -21.87 23.47 5.56
C THR A 31 -20.61 23.03 4.83
N GLU A 32 -19.91 22.05 5.40
CA GLU A 32 -18.77 21.42 4.75
C GLU A 32 -19.22 20.70 3.46
N PRO A 33 -18.43 20.73 2.37
CA PRO A 33 -18.74 19.93 1.19
C PRO A 33 -18.92 18.45 1.57
N ASP A 34 -19.94 17.80 1.01
CA ASP A 34 -20.18 16.36 1.16
C ASP A 34 -19.16 15.60 0.31
N VAL A 35 -17.94 15.48 0.84
CA VAL A 35 -16.78 14.88 0.18
C VAL A 35 -16.16 13.88 1.15
N ASP A 36 -16.35 12.60 0.89
CA ASP A 36 -15.72 11.50 1.61
C ASP A 36 -14.67 10.79 0.73
N ALA A 37 -13.70 10.10 1.35
CA ALA A 37 -12.64 9.44 0.60
C ALA A 37 -13.15 8.29 -0.27
N PHE A 38 -14.22 7.59 0.16
CA PHE A 38 -14.78 6.44 -0.54
C PHE A 38 -15.38 6.83 -1.89
N GLY A 39 -16.27 7.82 -1.92
CA GLY A 39 -16.92 8.34 -3.11
C GLY A 39 -15.90 8.93 -4.10
N LEU A 40 -14.89 9.64 -3.60
CA LEU A 40 -13.79 10.11 -4.46
C LEU A 40 -12.97 8.96 -5.04
N ALA A 41 -12.67 7.92 -4.25
CA ALA A 41 -11.91 6.76 -4.71
C ALA A 41 -12.68 5.95 -5.76
N VAL A 42 -13.99 5.73 -5.56
CA VAL A 42 -14.88 5.11 -6.56
C VAL A 42 -14.88 5.90 -7.86
N ASN A 43 -15.14 7.20 -7.80
CA ASN A 43 -15.13 8.07 -8.97
C ASN A 43 -13.79 8.01 -9.71
N ARG A 44 -12.68 8.02 -8.97
CA ARG A 44 -11.35 8.02 -9.57
C ARG A 44 -10.98 6.67 -10.20
N ALA A 45 -11.33 5.56 -9.55
CA ALA A 45 -11.12 4.22 -10.07
C ALA A 45 -11.90 3.96 -11.36
N GLU A 46 -13.14 4.46 -11.44
CA GLU A 46 -13.99 4.43 -12.65
C GLU A 46 -13.34 5.18 -13.82
N VAL A 47 -12.79 6.38 -13.57
CA VAL A 47 -12.09 7.18 -14.60
C VAL A 47 -10.88 6.44 -15.18
N TYR A 48 -10.16 5.67 -14.36
CA TYR A 48 -9.06 4.83 -14.83
C TYR A 48 -9.52 3.52 -15.50
N GLY A 49 -10.80 3.17 -15.39
CA GLY A 49 -11.34 1.88 -15.81
C GLY A 49 -10.79 0.71 -15.00
N TRP A 50 -10.33 0.96 -13.76
CA TRP A 50 -9.74 -0.07 -12.89
C TRP A 50 -10.75 -0.74 -11.97
N SER A 51 -11.92 -0.14 -11.80
CA SER A 51 -13.08 -0.77 -11.17
C SER A 51 -14.34 -0.20 -11.79
N SER A 52 -15.47 -0.87 -11.59
CA SER A 52 -16.78 -0.33 -11.97
C SER A 52 -17.88 -0.80 -11.02
N THR A 53 -18.63 0.16 -10.50
CA THR A 53 -19.85 -0.03 -9.70
C THR A 53 -21.09 -0.29 -10.55
N LEU A 54 -21.03 0.03 -11.85
CA LEU A 54 -22.15 -0.15 -12.79
C LEU A 54 -22.32 -1.59 -13.28
N LEU A 55 -21.42 -2.50 -12.90
CA LEU A 55 -21.43 -3.87 -13.37
C LEU A 55 -21.82 -4.81 -12.23
N GLY A 56 -22.83 -5.64 -12.50
CA GLY A 56 -23.26 -6.66 -11.55
C GLY A 56 -22.30 -7.85 -11.49
N ALA A 57 -22.47 -8.69 -10.46
CA ALA A 57 -21.73 -9.93 -10.30
C ALA A 57 -21.75 -10.79 -11.58
N GLY A 58 -20.58 -11.15 -12.10
CA GLY A 58 -20.42 -11.94 -13.32
C GLY A 58 -20.30 -11.13 -14.62
N MET A 59 -20.39 -9.80 -14.57
CA MET A 59 -19.97 -8.92 -15.67
C MET A 59 -18.68 -8.20 -15.27
N GLU A 60 -17.54 -8.71 -15.73
CA GLU A 60 -16.27 -8.00 -15.54
C GLU A 60 -15.95 -7.17 -16.78
N LEU A 61 -15.56 -5.90 -16.60
CA LEU A 61 -14.78 -5.23 -17.64
C LEU A 61 -13.52 -6.05 -17.85
N GLY A 62 -13.19 -6.35 -19.11
CA GLY A 62 -11.88 -6.89 -19.46
C GLY A 62 -10.79 -5.87 -19.10
N GLY A 63 -10.32 -5.88 -17.86
CA GLY A 63 -9.45 -4.85 -17.30
C GLY A 63 -9.79 -4.39 -15.88
N SER A 64 -10.93 -4.79 -15.31
CA SER A 64 -11.21 -4.55 -13.89
C SER A 64 -10.10 -5.15 -13.03
N ARG A 65 -9.67 -4.41 -12.02
CA ARG A 65 -8.56 -4.77 -11.13
C ARG A 65 -9.05 -5.22 -9.76
N TRP A 66 -10.16 -4.66 -9.27
CA TRP A 66 -10.71 -4.95 -7.94
C TRP A 66 -12.21 -4.61 -7.82
N GLY A 67 -12.86 -5.13 -6.79
CA GLY A 67 -14.14 -4.66 -6.25
C GLY A 67 -13.94 -3.70 -5.07
N HIS A 68 -14.80 -2.68 -4.92
CA HIS A 68 -14.69 -1.73 -3.80
C HIS A 68 -15.25 -2.34 -2.52
N ASN A 69 -14.51 -2.20 -1.40
CA ASN A 69 -14.98 -2.62 -0.08
C ASN A 69 -15.31 -1.41 0.78
N ASP A 70 -14.29 -0.68 1.23
CA ASP A 70 -14.46 0.42 2.19
C ASP A 70 -13.29 1.42 2.09
N ALA A 71 -13.47 2.62 2.62
CA ALA A 71 -12.42 3.64 2.70
C ALA A 71 -12.72 4.59 3.86
N GLY A 72 -11.71 5.34 4.27
CA GLY A 72 -11.88 6.37 5.28
C GLY A 72 -10.73 7.36 5.33
N GLU A 73 -10.90 8.36 6.18
CA GLU A 73 -10.02 9.52 6.23
C GLU A 73 -9.85 10.11 7.63
N ASP A 74 -8.69 10.73 7.85
CA ASP A 74 -8.47 11.71 8.91
C ASP A 74 -7.78 12.95 8.33
N TRP A 75 -8.58 13.98 8.03
CA TRP A 75 -8.10 15.25 7.45
C TRP A 75 -7.91 16.36 8.49
N THR A 76 -7.75 15.99 9.77
CA THR A 76 -7.51 16.94 10.86
C THR A 76 -6.31 17.85 10.56
N GLN A 77 -6.49 19.16 10.77
CA GLN A 77 -5.47 20.19 10.47
C GLN A 77 -4.65 20.55 11.73
N ASP A 78 -3.86 19.60 12.24
CA ASP A 78 -3.03 19.79 13.44
C ASP A 78 -1.51 19.73 13.17
N GLY A 79 -1.11 19.47 11.92
CA GLY A 79 0.28 19.38 11.50
C GLY A 79 1.01 18.11 11.96
N HIS A 80 0.31 17.19 12.64
CA HIS A 80 0.86 15.91 13.08
C HIS A 80 0.73 14.85 11.98
N VAL A 81 1.57 13.82 12.05
CA VAL A 81 1.45 12.66 11.18
C VAL A 81 0.16 11.91 11.52
N ARG A 82 -0.70 11.73 10.52
CA ARG A 82 -2.01 11.10 10.60
C ARG A 82 -2.13 10.02 9.53
N GLU A 83 -3.04 9.07 9.69
CA GLU A 83 -3.50 8.24 8.58
C GLU A 83 -4.47 9.07 7.73
N ILE A 84 -3.92 9.83 6.78
CA ILE A 84 -4.67 10.86 6.04
C ILE A 84 -5.68 10.27 5.06
N GLY A 85 -5.59 8.97 4.78
CA GLY A 85 -6.62 8.21 4.08
C GLY A 85 -6.24 6.75 3.92
N TRP A 86 -7.24 5.87 3.85
CA TRP A 86 -7.05 4.46 3.57
C TRP A 86 -8.12 3.94 2.60
N LEU A 87 -7.78 2.90 1.86
CA LEU A 87 -8.66 2.24 0.90
C LEU A 87 -8.53 0.72 1.05
N GLN A 88 -9.69 0.07 1.15
CA GLN A 88 -9.84 -1.38 1.14
C GLN A 88 -10.54 -1.81 -0.13
N VAL A 89 -9.97 -2.81 -0.80
CA VAL A 89 -10.49 -3.39 -2.04
C VAL A 89 -10.52 -4.91 -1.97
N ASP A 90 -11.43 -5.51 -2.73
CA ASP A 90 -11.49 -6.95 -2.95
C ASP A 90 -10.71 -7.31 -4.22
N VAL A 91 -9.62 -8.06 -4.07
CA VAL A 91 -8.81 -8.50 -5.19
C VAL A 91 -9.46 -9.71 -5.85
N SER A 92 -9.68 -9.64 -7.17
CA SER A 92 -10.23 -10.79 -7.89
C SER A 92 -9.33 -12.02 -7.71
N SER A 93 -9.96 -13.17 -7.48
CA SER A 93 -9.28 -14.47 -7.48
C SER A 93 -8.60 -14.79 -8.82
N HIS A 94 -9.00 -14.11 -9.90
CA HIS A 94 -8.47 -14.28 -11.24
C HIS A 94 -7.95 -12.94 -11.80
N LEU A 95 -6.73 -12.57 -11.44
CA LEU A 95 -6.13 -11.30 -11.86
C LEU A 95 -5.82 -11.19 -13.37
N ASN A 96 -6.17 -12.16 -14.22
CA ASN A 96 -6.06 -12.08 -15.68
C ASN A 96 -4.76 -11.43 -16.21
N ARG A 97 -3.60 -11.93 -15.76
CA ARG A 97 -2.24 -11.42 -16.08
C ARG A 97 -1.91 -10.03 -15.53
N GLN A 98 -2.68 -9.54 -14.56
CA GLN A 98 -2.38 -8.33 -13.80
C GLN A 98 -1.70 -8.69 -12.48
N ARG A 99 -0.85 -7.81 -11.97
CA ARG A 99 -0.29 -7.89 -10.62
C ARG A 99 -1.31 -7.45 -9.57
N LEU A 100 -1.02 -7.69 -8.28
CA LEU A 100 -1.81 -7.09 -7.19
C LEU A 100 -1.96 -5.57 -7.41
N PRO A 101 -3.13 -4.98 -7.14
CA PRO A 101 -3.37 -3.57 -7.44
C PRO A 101 -2.75 -2.62 -6.40
N VAL A 102 -1.52 -2.88 -5.93
CA VAL A 102 -0.82 -2.04 -4.94
C VAL A 102 -0.59 -0.63 -5.49
N LEU A 103 0.14 -0.49 -6.60
CA LEU A 103 0.34 0.83 -7.23
C LEU A 103 -0.98 1.47 -7.70
N PRO A 104 -1.91 0.75 -8.36
CA PRO A 104 -3.23 1.30 -8.69
C PRO A 104 -4.01 1.88 -7.49
N VAL A 105 -4.05 1.17 -6.35
CA VAL A 105 -4.68 1.66 -5.12
C VAL A 105 -3.96 2.89 -4.58
N ALA A 106 -2.62 2.86 -4.56
CA ALA A 106 -1.80 4.00 -4.15
C ALA A 106 -2.05 5.23 -5.06
N THR A 107 -2.21 5.02 -6.36
CA THR A 107 -2.50 6.09 -7.34
C THR A 107 -3.87 6.70 -7.07
N VAL A 108 -4.90 5.88 -6.89
CA VAL A 108 -6.26 6.36 -6.57
C VAL A 108 -6.25 7.15 -5.26
N LEU A 109 -5.68 6.59 -4.18
CA LEU A 109 -5.56 7.29 -2.90
C LEU A 109 -4.78 8.60 -3.02
N GLY A 110 -3.66 8.59 -3.73
CA GLY A 110 -2.85 9.78 -3.96
C GLY A 110 -3.61 10.88 -4.70
N ASP A 111 -4.41 10.53 -5.70
CA ASP A 111 -5.24 11.47 -6.44
C ASP A 111 -6.38 12.03 -5.57
N VAL A 112 -7.05 11.17 -4.79
CA VAL A 112 -8.08 11.57 -3.82
C VAL A 112 -7.53 12.59 -2.83
N LEU A 113 -6.40 12.27 -2.21
CA LEU A 113 -5.78 13.15 -1.21
C LEU A 113 -5.32 14.48 -1.82
N ARG A 114 -4.77 14.47 -3.03
CA ARG A 114 -4.37 15.70 -3.74
C ARG A 114 -5.54 16.58 -4.18
N GLN A 115 -6.69 15.97 -4.44
CA GLN A 115 -7.93 16.69 -4.70
C GLN A 115 -8.42 17.44 -3.46
N VAL A 116 -8.10 16.94 -2.26
CA VAL A 116 -8.45 17.55 -0.97
C VAL A 116 -7.40 18.58 -0.51
N GLY A 117 -6.12 18.35 -0.79
CA GLY A 117 -5.06 19.25 -0.30
C GLY A 117 -3.65 18.85 -0.72
N ASP A 118 -2.67 19.58 -0.20
CA ASP A 118 -1.27 19.24 -0.35
C ASP A 118 -0.87 18.16 0.66
N ILE A 119 -0.19 17.11 0.19
CA ILE A 119 0.25 15.99 1.02
C ILE A 119 1.76 15.92 1.16
N ARG A 120 2.20 15.60 2.37
CA ARG A 120 3.54 15.11 2.66
C ARG A 120 3.43 13.69 3.21
N VAL A 121 3.77 12.71 2.37
CA VAL A 121 3.74 11.27 2.73
C VAL A 121 4.92 10.95 3.64
N THR A 122 4.65 10.24 4.73
CA THR A 122 5.64 9.76 5.70
C THR A 122 5.59 8.24 5.90
N GLY A 123 4.59 7.58 5.35
CA GLY A 123 4.58 6.13 5.29
C GLY A 123 3.31 5.57 4.71
N VAL A 124 3.32 4.26 4.49
CA VAL A 124 2.15 3.48 4.12
C VAL A 124 2.14 2.20 4.93
N HIS A 125 0.95 1.67 5.17
CA HIS A 125 0.79 0.29 5.54
C HIS A 125 -0.09 -0.40 4.51
N THR A 126 0.15 -1.68 4.25
CA THR A 126 -0.61 -2.46 3.27
C THR A 126 -0.85 -3.86 3.81
N VAL A 127 -2.12 -4.27 3.91
CA VAL A 127 -2.48 -5.68 4.04
C VAL A 127 -2.54 -6.25 2.63
N ALA A 128 -1.65 -7.18 2.31
CA ALA A 128 -1.51 -7.75 0.98
C ALA A 128 -1.91 -9.24 0.97
N PRO A 129 -2.83 -9.68 0.09
CA PRO A 129 -3.17 -11.08 -0.08
C PRO A 129 -2.10 -11.77 -0.93
N VAL A 130 -0.93 -12.06 -0.35
CA VAL A 130 0.26 -12.58 -1.06
C VAL A 130 -0.03 -13.85 -1.86
N HIS A 131 -0.96 -14.69 -1.39
CA HIS A 131 -1.38 -15.91 -2.09
C HIS A 131 -2.09 -15.67 -3.42
N LEU A 132 -2.62 -14.46 -3.66
CA LEU A 132 -3.19 -14.06 -4.94
C LEU A 132 -2.16 -13.38 -5.85
N ALA A 133 -0.97 -13.04 -5.35
CA ALA A 133 0.03 -12.32 -6.12
C ALA A 133 0.57 -13.19 -7.26
N PRO A 134 0.42 -12.78 -8.53
CA PRO A 134 1.14 -13.38 -9.64
C PRO A 134 2.56 -12.80 -9.70
N ASP A 135 3.39 -13.37 -10.56
CA ASP A 135 4.76 -12.89 -10.81
C ASP A 135 4.77 -11.43 -11.34
N PRO A 136 5.35 -10.47 -10.60
CA PRO A 136 5.44 -9.07 -10.98
C PRO A 136 6.80 -8.70 -11.61
N ALA A 137 7.70 -9.65 -11.91
CA ALA A 137 9.11 -9.39 -12.22
C ALA A 137 9.33 -8.32 -13.30
N ALA A 138 8.57 -8.37 -14.40
CA ALA A 138 8.65 -7.38 -15.47
C ALA A 138 8.25 -5.98 -14.99
N ALA A 139 7.19 -5.86 -14.19
CA ALA A 139 6.74 -4.59 -13.66
C ALA A 139 7.74 -3.99 -12.67
N LEU A 140 8.34 -4.83 -11.82
CA LEU A 140 9.39 -4.40 -10.88
C LEU A 140 10.63 -3.90 -11.63
N LEU A 141 11.04 -4.58 -12.70
CA LEU A 141 12.16 -4.16 -13.56
C LEU A 141 11.90 -2.79 -14.20
N TYR A 142 10.74 -2.60 -14.83
CA TYR A 142 10.43 -1.32 -15.47
C TYR A 142 10.27 -0.18 -14.46
N THR A 143 9.75 -0.48 -13.27
CA THR A 143 9.64 0.52 -12.20
C THR A 143 11.02 0.88 -11.63
N ALA A 144 11.94 -0.07 -11.50
CA ALA A 144 13.31 0.21 -11.12
C ALA A 144 13.99 1.13 -12.15
N GLY A 145 13.82 0.85 -13.45
CA GLY A 145 14.33 1.69 -14.53
C GLY A 145 13.81 3.14 -14.50
N TRP A 146 12.58 3.36 -13.99
CA TRP A 146 12.04 4.71 -13.76
C TRP A 146 12.84 5.48 -12.69
N TYR A 147 13.31 4.78 -11.65
CA TYR A 147 14.08 5.38 -10.55
C TYR A 147 15.58 5.55 -10.82
N GLU A 148 16.11 5.01 -11.93
CA GLU A 148 17.50 5.25 -12.35
C GLU A 148 17.81 6.73 -12.61
N LEU A 149 16.78 7.55 -12.88
CA LEU A 149 16.90 8.99 -13.13
C LEU A 149 16.80 9.84 -11.85
N ALA A 150 16.64 9.23 -10.68
CA ALA A 150 16.53 9.95 -9.41
C ALA A 150 17.85 10.66 -9.02
N ASP A 151 17.75 11.76 -8.28
CA ASP A 151 18.90 12.50 -7.77
C ASP A 151 19.72 11.62 -6.79
N PRO A 152 21.00 11.30 -7.08
CA PRO A 152 21.84 10.52 -6.18
C PRO A 152 22.05 11.14 -4.80
N GLY A 153 21.85 12.47 -4.67
CA GLY A 153 21.91 13.19 -3.40
C GLY A 153 20.64 13.10 -2.55
N ALA A 154 19.53 12.64 -3.12
CA ALA A 154 18.21 12.61 -2.48
C ALA A 154 17.91 11.30 -1.72
N VAL A 155 18.92 10.44 -1.51
CA VAL A 155 18.75 9.14 -0.86
C VAL A 155 18.06 9.27 0.51
N ARG A 156 16.99 8.49 0.70
CA ARG A 156 16.25 8.39 1.95
C ARG A 156 16.43 7.03 2.57
N GLU A 157 16.56 7.02 3.89
CA GLU A 157 16.49 5.79 4.67
C GLU A 157 15.04 5.58 5.10
N ILE A 158 14.58 4.34 5.02
CA ILE A 158 13.23 3.93 5.36
C ILE A 158 13.26 2.61 6.13
N ILE A 159 12.20 2.35 6.89
CA ILE A 159 11.98 1.09 7.59
C ILE A 159 10.83 0.35 6.91
N VAL A 160 11.07 -0.91 6.55
CA VAL A 160 10.04 -1.83 6.09
C VAL A 160 9.83 -2.90 7.14
N THR A 161 8.59 -3.14 7.56
CA THR A 161 8.27 -4.28 8.43
C THR A 161 7.24 -5.18 7.80
N VAL A 162 7.31 -6.47 8.14
CA VAL A 162 6.32 -7.47 7.73
C VAL A 162 5.75 -8.12 8.97
N SER A 163 4.43 -8.09 9.08
CA SER A 163 3.65 -8.79 10.10
C SER A 163 2.79 -9.86 9.45
N GLY A 164 2.76 -11.04 10.04
CA GLY A 164 2.00 -12.17 9.51
C GLY A 164 1.52 -13.10 10.61
N ARG A 165 0.67 -14.06 10.24
CA ARG A 165 0.17 -15.11 11.14
C ARG A 165 1.05 -16.36 11.15
N GLU A 166 1.84 -16.56 10.10
CA GLU A 166 2.71 -17.72 9.96
C GLU A 166 3.89 -17.66 10.95
N ALA A 167 3.98 -18.65 11.85
CA ALA A 167 5.06 -18.73 12.83
C ALA A 167 6.46 -18.83 12.18
N GLU A 168 6.55 -19.51 11.03
CA GLU A 168 7.79 -19.74 10.28
C GLU A 168 8.25 -18.49 9.48
N LEU A 169 7.48 -17.40 9.47
CA LEU A 169 7.83 -16.20 8.72
C LEU A 169 9.18 -15.61 9.18
N ALA A 170 9.42 -15.55 10.49
CA ALA A 170 10.68 -15.06 11.04
C ALA A 170 11.90 -15.92 10.61
N GLY A 171 11.71 -17.24 10.49
CA GLY A 171 12.76 -18.17 10.05
C GLY A 171 13.21 -17.98 8.59
N ARG A 172 12.44 -17.23 7.79
CA ARG A 172 12.74 -16.93 6.38
C ARG A 172 13.39 -15.57 6.15
N ALA A 173 13.72 -14.83 7.21
CA ALA A 173 14.21 -13.45 7.11
C ALA A 173 15.35 -13.24 6.10
N GLY A 174 16.39 -14.08 6.14
CA GLY A 174 17.51 -13.98 5.21
C GLY A 174 17.10 -14.21 3.75
N ARG A 175 16.26 -15.21 3.49
CA ARG A 175 15.73 -15.48 2.14
C ARG A 175 14.84 -14.35 1.65
N VAL A 176 13.95 -13.82 2.48
CA VAL A 176 13.09 -12.68 2.12
C VAL A 176 13.95 -11.46 1.78
N ARG A 177 15.01 -11.20 2.56
CA ARG A 177 15.94 -10.10 2.30
C ARG A 177 16.66 -10.25 0.96
N ASP A 178 17.18 -11.44 0.67
CA ASP A 178 17.93 -11.68 -0.57
C ASP A 178 17.02 -11.59 -1.80
N GLU A 179 15.80 -12.14 -1.73
CA GLU A 179 14.80 -12.01 -2.80
C GLU A 179 14.33 -10.56 -2.98
N ALA A 180 14.08 -9.84 -1.88
CA ALA A 180 13.71 -8.42 -1.93
C ALA A 180 14.82 -7.59 -2.58
N LEU A 181 16.08 -7.82 -2.20
CA LEU A 181 17.24 -7.15 -2.77
C LEU A 181 17.36 -7.42 -4.28
N ALA A 182 17.17 -8.67 -4.71
CA ALA A 182 17.19 -9.04 -6.13
C ALA A 182 16.11 -8.31 -6.94
N CYS A 183 14.91 -8.18 -6.37
CA CYS A 183 13.78 -7.49 -6.98
C CYS A 183 13.95 -5.97 -7.11
N THR A 184 14.96 -5.38 -6.47
CA THR A 184 15.24 -3.93 -6.56
C THR A 184 15.98 -3.53 -7.83
N TYR A 185 16.60 -4.48 -8.52
CA TYR A 185 17.48 -4.24 -9.67
C TYR A 185 18.57 -3.18 -9.38
N GLY A 186 19.08 -3.14 -8.14
CA GLY A 186 20.13 -2.22 -7.71
C GLY A 186 19.66 -0.83 -7.31
N CYS A 187 18.36 -0.54 -7.40
CA CYS A 187 17.80 0.77 -7.05
C CYS A 187 17.57 0.95 -5.54
N MET A 188 17.64 -0.10 -4.72
CA MET A 188 17.42 -0.01 -3.28
C MET A 188 18.34 -0.98 -2.52
N THR A 189 18.84 -0.57 -1.36
CA THR A 189 19.52 -1.50 -0.43
C THR A 189 18.51 -2.12 0.52
N VAL A 190 18.74 -3.35 0.96
CA VAL A 190 17.89 -4.04 1.95
C VAL A 190 18.77 -4.66 3.01
N GLU A 191 18.78 -4.09 4.21
CA GLU A 191 19.55 -4.60 5.34
C GLU A 191 18.62 -5.11 6.45
N PRO A 192 18.94 -6.22 7.12
CA PRO A 192 18.16 -6.69 8.27
C PRO A 192 18.09 -5.63 9.38
N GLU A 193 16.95 -5.58 10.06
CA GLU A 193 16.72 -4.74 11.24
C GLU A 193 16.05 -5.56 12.36
N THR A 194 16.17 -5.10 13.61
CA THR A 194 15.43 -5.69 14.72
C THR A 194 13.93 -5.45 14.57
N THR A 195 13.11 -6.43 14.97
CA THR A 195 11.65 -6.26 14.93
C THR A 195 11.13 -5.24 15.95
N ASP A 196 11.89 -4.94 17.00
CA ASP A 196 11.61 -3.85 17.96
C ASP A 196 12.12 -2.49 17.43
N VAL A 197 11.72 -2.16 16.20
CA VAL A 197 12.03 -0.89 15.56
C VAL A 197 10.82 0.03 15.61
N ASP A 198 11.08 1.32 15.83
CA ASP A 198 10.08 2.36 15.68
C ASP A 198 9.64 2.49 14.22
N LEU A 199 8.41 2.95 14.00
CA LEU A 199 7.86 3.22 12.66
C LEU A 199 7.66 4.73 12.50
N PRO A 200 8.76 5.51 12.38
CA PRO A 200 8.64 6.96 12.26
C PRO A 200 7.91 7.31 10.97
N GLY A 201 6.81 8.06 11.09
CA GLY A 201 6.00 8.44 9.94
C GLY A 201 4.74 7.61 9.74
N LEU A 202 4.47 6.63 10.61
CA LEU A 202 3.14 6.01 10.72
C LEU A 202 2.39 6.57 11.93
N ALA A 203 1.12 6.86 11.74
CA ALA A 203 0.18 7.13 12.83
C ALA A 203 -0.38 5.81 13.34
N LEU A 204 -0.29 5.55 14.64
CA LEU A 204 -0.84 4.35 15.28
C LEU A 204 -2.10 4.70 16.09
N PRO A 205 -3.08 3.80 16.20
CA PRO A 205 -3.15 2.46 15.59
C PRO A 205 -3.36 2.52 14.07
N LEU A 206 -3.00 1.43 13.37
CA LEU A 206 -3.22 1.28 11.93
C LEU A 206 -4.64 0.77 11.67
N THR A 207 -5.30 1.26 10.62
CA THR A 207 -6.58 0.70 10.18
C THR A 207 -6.45 -0.76 9.71
N GLY A 208 -7.56 -1.51 9.77
CA GLY A 208 -7.63 -2.90 9.33
C GLY A 208 -7.47 -3.92 10.45
N GLU A 209 -7.96 -3.61 11.66
CA GLU A 209 -7.87 -4.50 12.83
C GLU A 209 -8.43 -5.92 12.56
N MET A 210 -9.53 -6.01 11.83
CA MET A 210 -10.13 -7.29 11.44
C MET A 210 -9.18 -8.10 10.54
N GLN A 211 -8.62 -7.46 9.51
CA GLN A 211 -7.73 -8.11 8.54
C GLN A 211 -6.38 -8.46 9.16
N THR A 212 -5.95 -7.73 10.18
CA THR A 212 -4.67 -7.89 10.87
C THR A 212 -4.77 -8.72 12.17
N GLU A 213 -5.95 -9.22 12.52
CA GLU A 213 -6.16 -9.99 13.74
C GLU A 213 -5.18 -11.18 13.83
N GLY A 214 -4.43 -11.27 14.93
CA GLY A 214 -3.46 -12.34 15.15
C GLY A 214 -2.14 -12.20 14.38
N MET A 215 -1.97 -11.16 13.55
CA MET A 215 -0.68 -10.86 12.94
C MET A 215 0.32 -10.38 14.01
N ARG A 216 1.58 -10.76 13.83
CA ARG A 216 2.71 -10.31 14.64
C ARG A 216 3.84 -9.89 13.73
N ARG A 217 4.53 -8.80 14.07
CA ARG A 217 5.72 -8.35 13.34
C ARG A 217 6.79 -9.43 13.42
N ALA A 218 7.13 -9.98 12.26
CA ALA A 218 8.08 -11.08 12.13
C ALA A 218 9.39 -10.64 11.49
N LEU A 219 9.35 -9.61 10.64
CA LEU A 219 10.50 -9.12 9.88
C LEU A 219 10.57 -7.60 9.95
N ALA A 220 11.80 -7.09 9.94
CA ALA A 220 12.10 -5.67 9.79
C ALA A 220 13.36 -5.50 8.94
N PHE A 221 13.36 -4.47 8.09
CA PHE A 221 14.45 -4.15 7.19
C PHE A 221 14.66 -2.65 7.13
N ARG A 222 15.92 -2.25 7.15
CA ARG A 222 16.34 -0.87 6.87
C ARG A 222 16.72 -0.80 5.40
N CYS A 223 16.04 0.08 4.66
CA CYS A 223 16.26 0.23 3.23
C CYS A 223 16.73 1.65 2.91
N ARG A 224 17.52 1.79 1.85
CA ARG A 224 17.90 3.09 1.29
C ARG A 224 17.36 3.20 -0.12
N VAL A 225 16.58 4.24 -0.38
CA VAL A 225 15.86 4.45 -1.64
C VAL A 225 16.24 5.80 -2.26
N PRO A 226 16.28 5.91 -3.59
CA PRO A 226 16.77 7.11 -4.27
C PRO A 226 15.71 8.22 -4.34
N VAL A 227 14.44 7.87 -4.12
CA VAL A 227 13.32 8.80 -4.07
C VAL A 227 12.31 8.36 -3.02
N TRP A 228 11.62 9.32 -2.44
CA TRP A 228 10.50 9.07 -1.54
C TRP A 228 9.23 9.71 -2.08
N SER A 229 8.23 8.89 -2.36
CA SER A 229 6.91 9.26 -2.84
C SER A 229 5.93 8.12 -2.54
N LEU A 230 4.64 8.36 -2.73
CA LEU A 230 3.63 7.30 -2.61
C LEU A 230 3.85 6.16 -3.62
N ASP A 231 4.25 6.48 -4.84
CA ASP A 231 4.56 5.49 -5.88
C ASP A 231 5.81 4.67 -5.51
N ALA A 232 6.80 5.31 -4.89
CA ALA A 232 7.99 4.60 -4.38
C ALA A 232 7.61 3.65 -3.25
N ALA A 233 6.80 4.12 -2.29
CA ALA A 233 6.29 3.28 -1.21
C ALA A 233 5.48 2.08 -1.72
N ALA A 234 4.62 2.28 -2.74
CA ALA A 234 3.87 1.22 -3.38
C ALA A 234 4.77 0.20 -4.11
N TRP A 235 5.80 0.68 -4.83
CA TRP A 235 6.79 -0.19 -5.47
C TRP A 235 7.57 -1.02 -4.45
N ILE A 236 7.98 -0.43 -3.33
CA ILE A 236 8.66 -1.14 -2.24
C ILE A 236 7.74 -2.21 -1.64
N THR A 237 6.46 -1.90 -1.44
CA THR A 237 5.47 -2.90 -1.02
C THR A 237 5.39 -4.06 -2.03
N GLU A 238 5.35 -3.79 -3.34
CA GLU A 238 5.35 -4.85 -4.38
C GLU A 238 6.64 -5.70 -4.36
N VAL A 239 7.81 -5.09 -4.12
CA VAL A 239 9.08 -5.81 -3.94
C VAL A 239 8.99 -6.81 -2.79
N PHE A 240 8.44 -6.40 -1.64
CA PHE A 240 8.31 -7.28 -0.48
C PHE A 240 7.19 -8.31 -0.65
N VAL A 241 6.10 -7.99 -1.35
CA VAL A 241 5.10 -8.99 -1.75
C VAL A 241 5.74 -10.09 -2.58
N GLU A 242 6.57 -9.74 -3.56
CA GLU A 242 7.24 -10.72 -4.41
C GLU A 242 8.22 -11.59 -3.62
N ALA A 243 9.05 -10.97 -2.78
CA ALA A 243 9.98 -11.71 -1.92
C ALA A 243 9.25 -12.69 -0.99
N LEU A 244 8.11 -12.27 -0.42
CA LEU A 244 7.28 -13.13 0.43
C LEU A 244 6.64 -14.27 -0.36
N ARG A 245 6.17 -14.00 -1.59
CA ARG A 245 5.60 -15.01 -2.48
C ARG A 245 6.63 -16.08 -2.85
N VAL A 246 7.81 -15.68 -3.31
CA VAL A 246 8.91 -16.60 -3.72
C VAL A 246 9.42 -17.42 -2.53
N THR A 247 9.42 -16.86 -1.33
CA THR A 247 9.81 -17.57 -0.10
C THR A 247 8.69 -18.41 0.52
N GLY A 248 7.54 -18.50 -0.16
CA GLY A 248 6.45 -19.42 0.17
C GLY A 248 5.47 -18.91 1.22
N THR A 249 5.35 -17.60 1.42
CA THR A 249 4.29 -17.02 2.26
C THR A 249 2.96 -17.21 1.54
N ALA A 250 1.98 -17.79 2.22
CA ALA A 250 0.71 -18.21 1.64
C ALA A 250 -0.51 -17.61 2.35
N GLU A 251 -0.30 -16.89 3.45
CA GLU A 251 -1.30 -16.08 4.14
C GLU A 251 -1.17 -14.60 3.78
N PRO A 252 -2.24 -13.79 3.94
CA PRO A 252 -2.12 -12.35 3.92
C PRO A 252 -1.09 -11.85 4.95
N VAL A 253 -0.38 -10.79 4.60
CA VAL A 253 0.58 -10.12 5.49
C VAL A 253 0.32 -8.62 5.52
N MET A 254 0.69 -7.98 6.62
CA MET A 254 0.78 -6.52 6.69
C MET A 254 2.22 -6.10 6.45
N ILE A 255 2.44 -5.27 5.44
CA ILE A 255 3.71 -4.63 5.12
C ILE A 255 3.60 -3.16 5.49
N THR A 256 4.54 -2.64 6.27
CA THR A 256 4.65 -1.19 6.50
C THR A 256 5.89 -0.65 5.82
N VAL A 257 5.82 0.56 5.27
CA VAL A 257 6.96 1.29 4.69
C VAL A 257 6.95 2.70 5.30
N SER A 258 7.99 3.05 6.05
CA SER A 258 8.03 4.21 6.94
C SER A 258 9.27 5.07 6.65
N GLY A 259 9.14 6.38 6.47
CA GLY A 259 10.24 7.26 6.01
C GLY A 259 10.05 8.75 6.23
#